data_AF-A0A5S9M7A6-F1
#
_entry.id   AF-A0A5S9M7A6-F1
#
_cell.length_a   1.000
_cell.length_b   1.000
_cell.length_c   1.000
_cell.angle_alpha   90.00
_cell.angle_beta   90.00
_cell.angle_gamma   90.00
#
_symmetry.space_group_name_H-M   'P 1'
#
loop_
_entity.id
_entity.type
_entity.pdbx_description
1 polymer ?
#
loop_
_entity_poly.entity_id
_entity_poly.type
_entity_poly.pdbx_seq_one_letter_code
_entity_poly.pdbx_strand_id
1 'polypeptide(L)'
;MKVLGGENGSGKYEWIIDGINYAAEQKVDIISMSLGGPSNEPALQEAIQNAVKSGVLVVCAAGNEGDGDERTEEFSYPAAYNEVIAVGSVSLARESSEFSNANKEIDLVAPGEDILSTL
;
A
#
# COMPACT_ATOMS: atom_id res chain seq x y z
N MET A 1 -2.70 -13.60 -6.36
CA MET A 1 -1.49 -13.65 -7.20
C MET A 1 -0.27 -13.43 -6.30
N LYS A 2 0.86 -14.12 -6.53
CA LYS A 2 2.04 -13.99 -5.66
C LYS A 2 3.07 -13.07 -6.33
N VAL A 3 3.32 -11.91 -5.72
CA VAL A 3 4.28 -10.90 -6.21
C VAL A 3 5.45 -10.67 -5.25
N LEU A 4 5.41 -11.28 -4.06
CA LEU A 4 6.47 -11.25 -3.05
C LEU A 4 6.98 -12.68 -2.80
N GLY A 5 8.26 -12.82 -2.47
CA GLY A 5 8.91 -14.10 -2.22
C GLY A 5 10.05 -14.01 -1.19
N GLY A 6 10.71 -15.15 -0.99
CA GLY A 6 11.73 -15.31 0.04
C GLY A 6 11.16 -15.32 1.46
N GLU A 7 12.04 -15.53 2.44
CA GLU A 7 11.67 -15.52 3.86
C GLU A 7 11.35 -14.12 4.38
N ASN A 8 11.87 -13.07 3.71
CA ASN A 8 11.70 -11.67 4.10
C ASN A 8 10.53 -10.96 3.36
N GLY A 9 9.75 -11.68 2.55
CA GLY A 9 8.60 -11.08 1.84
C GLY A 9 8.96 -9.98 0.86
N SER A 10 10.08 -10.11 0.13
CA SER A 10 10.55 -9.08 -0.81
C SER A 10 10.05 -9.32 -2.23
N GLY A 11 9.92 -8.25 -3.03
CA GLY A 11 9.52 -8.31 -4.43
C GLY A 11 10.23 -7.27 -5.29
N LYS A 12 10.14 -7.45 -6.61
CA LYS A 12 10.56 -6.45 -7.59
C LYS A 12 9.35 -5.63 -8.03
N TYR A 13 9.55 -4.36 -8.36
CA TYR A 13 8.48 -3.52 -8.92
C TYR A 13 7.83 -4.15 -10.16
N GLU A 14 8.62 -4.78 -11.03
CA GLU A 14 8.11 -5.52 -12.20
C GLU A 14 7.07 -6.59 -11.82
N TRP A 15 7.31 -7.35 -10.74
CA TRP A 15 6.36 -8.37 -10.28
C TRP A 15 5.07 -7.77 -9.73
N ILE A 16 5.16 -6.62 -9.08
CA ILE A 16 3.99 -5.88 -8.59
C ILE A 16 3.19 -5.33 -9.78
N ILE A 17 3.87 -4.75 -10.77
CA ILE A 17 3.27 -4.23 -12.01
C ILE A 17 2.52 -5.34 -12.76
N ASP A 18 3.17 -6.48 -12.99
CA ASP A 18 2.52 -7.64 -13.61
C ASP A 18 1.33 -8.13 -12.77
N GLY A 19 1.45 -8.03 -11.46
CA GLY A 19 0.40 -8.31 -10.49
C GLY A 19 -0.87 -7.48 -10.69
N ILE A 20 -0.67 -6.17 -10.80
CA ILE A 20 -1.74 -5.17 -10.99
C ILE A 20 -2.39 -5.38 -12.36
N ASN A 21 -1.59 -5.50 -13.41
CA ASN A 21 -2.09 -5.69 -14.78
C ASN A 21 -2.94 -6.96 -14.89
N TYR A 22 -2.45 -8.08 -14.35
CA TYR A 22 -3.21 -9.32 -14.34
C TYR A 22 -4.53 -9.18 -13.57
N ALA A 23 -4.52 -8.56 -12.38
CA ALA A 23 -5.73 -8.35 -11.60
C ALA A 23 -6.75 -7.50 -12.36
N ALA A 24 -6.30 -6.43 -13.02
CA ALA A 24 -7.14 -5.59 -13.87
C ALA A 24 -7.71 -6.36 -15.07
N GLU A 25 -6.91 -7.22 -15.74
CA GLU A 25 -7.37 -8.10 -16.80
C GLU A 25 -8.45 -9.10 -16.34
N GLN A 26 -8.32 -9.59 -15.10
CA GLN A 26 -9.32 -10.44 -14.47
C GLN A 26 -10.59 -9.68 -14.03
N LYS A 27 -10.63 -8.35 -14.19
CA LYS A 27 -11.75 -7.49 -13.82
C LYS A 27 -12.17 -7.64 -12.36
N VAL A 28 -11.17 -7.72 -11.46
CA VAL A 28 -11.46 -7.69 -10.03
C VAL A 28 -12.04 -6.35 -9.62
N ASP A 29 -12.88 -6.33 -8.59
CA ASP A 29 -13.43 -5.07 -8.07
C ASP A 29 -12.38 -4.31 -7.24
N ILE A 30 -11.52 -5.03 -6.52
CA ILE A 30 -10.57 -4.48 -5.54
C ILE A 30 -9.21 -5.18 -5.65
N ILE A 31 -8.14 -4.38 -5.62
CA ILE A 31 -6.75 -4.81 -5.41
C ILE A 31 -6.31 -4.31 -4.03
N SER A 32 -5.82 -5.22 -3.19
CA SER A 32 -5.24 -4.90 -1.89
C SER A 32 -3.75 -5.18 -1.90
N MET A 33 -2.93 -4.18 -1.57
CA MET A 33 -1.48 -4.23 -1.59
C MET A 33 -0.92 -3.82 -0.22
N SER A 34 -0.77 -4.81 0.66
CA SER A 34 -0.06 -4.68 1.94
C SER A 34 1.45 -4.80 1.72
N LEU A 35 2.00 -3.90 0.92
CA LEU A 35 3.40 -3.82 0.53
C LEU A 35 3.78 -2.36 0.23
N GLY A 36 5.07 -2.08 0.19
CA GLY A 36 5.58 -0.75 -0.07
C GLY A 36 7.06 -0.77 -0.46
N GLY A 37 7.52 0.31 -1.08
CA GLY A 37 8.90 0.53 -1.48
C GLY A 37 9.29 2.00 -1.47
N PRO A 38 10.59 2.32 -1.37
CA PRO A 38 11.05 3.69 -1.15
C PRO A 38 11.08 4.56 -2.42
N SER A 39 10.77 4.01 -3.59
CA SER A 39 11.03 4.67 -4.87
C SER A 39 9.76 4.86 -5.68
N ASN A 40 9.58 6.08 -6.19
CA ASN A 40 8.60 6.35 -7.21
C ASN A 40 9.03 5.71 -8.53
N GLU A 41 8.23 4.77 -9.03
CA GLU A 41 8.45 4.11 -10.32
C GLU A 41 7.35 4.50 -11.30
N PRO A 42 7.65 5.26 -12.38
CA PRO A 42 6.63 5.72 -13.33
C PRO A 42 5.78 4.59 -13.92
N ALA A 43 6.39 3.42 -14.17
CA ALA A 43 5.68 2.25 -14.69
C ALA A 43 4.70 1.64 -13.66
N LEU A 44 5.01 1.72 -12.36
CA LEU A 44 4.11 1.31 -11.29
C LEU A 44 2.91 2.25 -11.21
N GLN A 45 3.16 3.56 -11.25
CA GLN A 45 2.09 4.55 -11.25
C GLN A 45 1.16 4.40 -12.47
N GLU A 46 1.73 4.17 -13.66
CA GLU A 46 0.93 3.94 -14.87
C GLU A 46 0.05 2.70 -14.76
N ALA A 47 0.57 1.59 -14.22
CA ALA A 47 -0.23 0.37 -14.01
C ALA A 47 -1.41 0.62 -13.05
N ILE A 48 -1.18 1.37 -11.97
CA ILE A 48 -2.23 1.76 -11.02
C ILE A 48 -3.27 2.65 -11.70
N GLN A 49 -2.83 3.69 -12.41
CA GLN A 49 -3.74 4.59 -13.14
C GLN A 49 -4.62 3.82 -14.12
N ASN A 50 -4.07 2.82 -14.82
CA ASN A 50 -4.81 2.00 -15.76
C ASN A 50 -5.83 1.08 -15.06
N ALA A 51 -5.47 0.48 -13.92
CA ALA A 51 -6.40 -0.31 -13.10
C ALA A 51 -7.56 0.56 -12.58
N VAL A 52 -7.24 1.73 -12.00
CA VAL A 52 -8.24 2.67 -11.47
C VAL A 52 -9.16 3.21 -12.56
N LYS A 53 -8.62 3.60 -13.73
CA LYS A 53 -9.42 4.02 -14.90
C LYS A 53 -10.36 2.92 -15.40
N SER A 54 -10.01 1.65 -15.17
CA SER A 54 -10.82 0.49 -15.52
C SER A 54 -11.89 0.16 -14.47
N GLY A 55 -11.99 0.96 -13.41
CA GLY A 55 -12.99 0.81 -12.34
C GLY A 55 -12.54 -0.04 -11.16
N VAL A 56 -11.26 -0.42 -11.09
CA VAL A 56 -10.71 -1.22 -9.99
C VAL A 56 -10.31 -0.32 -8.82
N LEU A 57 -10.79 -0.62 -7.62
CA LEU A 57 -10.36 0.05 -6.41
C LEU A 57 -8.99 -0.47 -5.98
N VAL A 58 -8.03 0.41 -5.71
CA VAL A 58 -6.69 0.02 -5.28
C VAL A 58 -6.44 0.52 -3.86
N VAL A 59 -6.12 -0.39 -2.93
CA VAL A 59 -5.88 -0.10 -1.51
C VAL A 59 -4.46 -0.50 -1.13
N CYS A 60 -3.71 0.41 -0.52
CA CYS A 60 -2.29 0.26 -0.25
C CYS A 60 -1.97 0.59 1.22
N ALA A 61 -1.01 -0.12 1.81
CA ALA A 61 -0.48 0.23 3.13
C ALA A 61 0.40 1.48 3.05
N ALA A 62 0.21 2.45 3.94
CA ALA A 62 0.96 3.71 3.97
C ALA A 62 2.48 3.52 4.17
N GLY A 63 2.88 2.42 4.83
CA GLY A 63 4.25 2.06 5.16
C GLY A 63 4.52 2.08 6.67
N ASN A 64 5.65 1.50 7.06
CA ASN A 64 6.00 1.21 8.46
C ASN A 64 7.34 1.84 8.87
N GLU A 65 7.69 2.96 8.26
CA GLU A 65 8.91 3.74 8.45
C GLU A 65 8.72 4.97 9.35
N GLY A 66 7.54 5.14 9.96
CA GLY A 66 7.20 6.27 10.81
C GLY A 66 8.03 6.38 12.08
N ASP A 67 8.15 7.60 12.59
CA ASP A 67 8.91 7.95 13.80
C ASP A 67 8.03 8.48 14.97
N GLY A 68 6.70 8.43 14.80
CA GLY A 68 5.71 8.95 15.75
C GLY A 68 5.52 10.47 15.72
N ASP A 69 6.20 11.20 14.81
CA ASP A 69 6.01 12.63 14.59
C ASP A 69 5.20 12.87 13.30
N GLU A 70 3.96 13.32 13.45
CA GLU A 70 3.06 13.63 12.30
C GLU A 70 3.61 14.70 11.34
N ARG A 71 4.69 15.41 11.71
CA ARG A 71 5.35 16.43 10.90
C ARG A 71 6.47 15.86 10.04
N THR A 72 6.95 14.66 10.34
CA THR A 72 7.88 13.93 9.47
C THR A 72 7.06 13.34 8.33
N GLU A 73 7.42 13.66 7.09
CA GLU A 73 6.74 13.11 5.92
C GLU A 73 7.49 11.84 5.44
N GLU A 74 6.97 10.66 5.78
CA GLU A 74 7.47 9.39 5.26
C GLU A 74 6.57 8.88 4.13
N PHE A 75 7.18 8.52 3.01
CA PHE A 75 6.47 8.05 1.83
C PHE A 75 6.84 6.60 1.52
N SER A 76 5.81 5.80 1.19
CA SER A 76 5.97 4.46 0.65
C SER A 76 5.14 4.32 -0.63
N TYR A 77 5.71 3.71 -1.67
CA TYR A 77 5.05 3.49 -2.94
C TYR A 77 4.57 2.04 -3.03
N PRO A 78 3.32 1.79 -3.43
CA PRO A 78 2.43 2.70 -4.16
C PRO A 78 1.51 3.62 -3.33
N ALA A 79 1.52 3.57 -2.00
CA ALA A 79 0.60 4.35 -1.18
C ALA A 79 0.74 5.88 -1.33
N ALA A 80 1.91 6.37 -1.73
CA ALA A 80 2.12 7.79 -2.02
C ALA A 80 1.53 8.27 -3.37
N TYR A 81 0.84 7.41 -4.12
CA TYR A 81 0.13 7.81 -5.35
C TYR A 81 -1.31 8.24 -5.05
N ASN A 82 -1.71 9.41 -5.55
CA ASN A 82 -3.07 9.96 -5.36
C ASN A 82 -4.19 9.06 -5.91
N GLU A 83 -3.86 8.12 -6.79
CA GLU A 83 -4.83 7.21 -7.41
C GLU A 83 -5.26 6.05 -6.50
N VAL A 84 -4.52 5.75 -5.43
CA VAL A 84 -4.83 4.64 -4.51
C VAL A 84 -5.48 5.14 -3.23
N ILE A 85 -6.10 4.24 -2.48
CA ILE A 85 -6.48 4.47 -1.09
C ILE A 85 -5.28 4.09 -0.21
N ALA A 86 -4.63 5.06 0.39
CA ALA A 86 -3.57 4.85 1.36
C ALA A 86 -4.12 4.66 2.78
N VAL A 87 -3.74 3.55 3.41
CA VAL A 87 -4.23 3.15 4.74
C VAL A 87 -3.11 3.19 5.76
N GLY A 88 -3.22 4.10 6.73
CA GLY A 88 -2.36 4.17 7.92
C GLY A 88 -2.82 3.22 9.04
N SER A 89 -1.96 3.04 10.04
CA SER A 89 -2.20 2.14 11.17
C SER A 89 -2.57 2.89 12.45
N VAL A 90 -3.60 2.39 13.15
CA VAL A 90 -3.92 2.76 14.53
C VAL A 90 -3.97 1.54 15.45
N SER A 91 -3.72 1.76 16.74
CA SER A 91 -3.96 0.79 17.79
C SER A 91 -5.45 0.60 18.08
N LEU A 92 -5.82 -0.42 18.86
CA LEU A 92 -7.19 -0.60 19.33
C LEU A 92 -7.68 0.55 20.26
N ALA A 93 -6.76 1.35 20.80
CA ALA A 93 -7.06 2.57 21.54
C ALA A 93 -7.36 3.77 20.62
N ARG A 94 -7.28 3.60 19.29
CA ARG A 94 -7.43 4.64 18.25
C ARG A 94 -6.32 5.69 18.28
N GLU A 95 -5.14 5.30 18.77
CA GLU A 95 -3.93 6.11 18.70
C GLU A 95 -3.16 5.70 17.44
N SER A 96 -2.48 6.65 16.79
CA SER A 96 -1.62 6.33 15.64
C SER A 96 -0.52 5.38 16.08
N SER A 97 -0.30 4.31 15.31
CA SER A 97 0.83 3.43 15.53
C SER A 97 2.13 4.20 15.32
N GLU A 98 3.11 4.00 16.21
CA GLU A 98 4.41 4.69 16.14
C GLU A 98 5.11 4.47 14.80
N PHE A 99 4.98 3.26 14.25
CA PHE A 99 5.57 2.89 12.95
C PHE A 99 4.78 3.41 11.74
N SER A 100 3.54 3.88 11.89
CA SER A 100 2.73 4.27 10.74
C SER A 100 3.36 5.47 10.06
N ASN A 101 3.65 5.35 8.75
CA ASN A 101 4.05 6.53 7.97
C ASN A 101 3.01 7.64 8.10
N ALA A 102 3.48 8.88 8.15
CA ALA A 102 2.68 10.09 8.11
C ALA A 102 3.02 10.88 6.85
N ASN A 103 2.01 11.28 6.07
CA ASN A 103 2.13 12.20 4.95
C ASN A 103 0.73 12.68 4.53
N LYS A 104 0.66 13.59 3.55
CA LYS A 104 -0.60 14.18 3.07
C LYS A 104 -1.38 13.32 2.09
N GLU A 105 -0.84 12.18 1.68
CA GLU A 105 -1.46 11.24 0.75
C GLU A 105 -2.25 10.15 1.48
N ILE A 106 -2.28 10.13 2.83
CA ILE A 106 -3.05 9.18 3.62
C ILE A 106 -4.55 9.51 3.56
N ASP A 107 -5.37 8.57 3.09
CA ASP A 107 -6.82 8.74 3.00
C ASP A 107 -7.56 8.40 4.30
N LEU A 108 -7.16 7.31 4.95
CA LEU A 108 -7.80 6.82 6.17
C LEU A 108 -6.85 5.95 7.00
N VAL A 109 -7.29 5.63 8.21
CA VAL A 109 -6.59 4.72 9.12
C VAL A 109 -7.45 3.52 9.48
N ALA A 110 -6.81 2.39 9.77
CA ALA A 110 -7.44 1.16 10.23
C ALA A 110 -6.62 0.50 11.35
N PRO A 111 -7.22 -0.40 12.15
CA PRO A 111 -6.47 -1.17 13.14
C PRO A 111 -5.31 -1.95 12.50
N GLY A 112 -4.07 -1.70 12.94
CA GLY A 112 -2.86 -2.36 12.41
C GLY A 112 -1.92 -2.95 13.46
N GLU A 113 -2.22 -2.80 14.74
CA GLU A 113 -1.48 -3.41 15.85
C GLU A 113 -2.18 -4.68 16.36
N ASP A 114 -1.40 -5.74 16.62
CA ASP A 114 -1.85 -6.99 17.24
C ASP A 114 -3.13 -7.58 16.59
N ILE A 115 -3.18 -7.53 15.25
CA ILE A 115 -4.33 -8.02 14.49
C ILE A 115 -4.27 -9.54 14.38
N LEU A 116 -5.18 -10.20 15.12
CA LEU A 116 -5.38 -11.65 15.00
C LEU A 116 -5.91 -12.00 13.61
N SER A 117 -5.20 -12.88 12.91
CA SER A 117 -5.56 -13.36 11.56
C SER A 117 -5.24 -14.85 11.39
N THR A 118 -5.41 -15.37 10.17
CA THR A 118 -5.06 -16.74 9.80
C THR A 118 -3.54 -16.97 9.81
N LEU A 119 -3.11 -18.20 10.13
CA LEU A 119 -1.71 -18.66 10.11
C LEU A 119 -1.29 -19.23 8.75
#